data_AF-A0A086KUJ9-F1
#
_entry.id   AF-A0A086KUJ9-F1
#
_cell.length_a   1.000
_cell.length_b   1.000
_cell.length_c   1.000
_cell.angle_alpha   90.00
_cell.angle_beta   90.00
_cell.angle_gamma   90.00
#
_symmetry.space_group_name_H-M   'P 1'
#
loop_
_entity.id
_entity.type
_entity.pdbx_description
1 polymer ?
#
loop_
_entity_poly.entity_id
_entity_poly.type
_entity_poly.pdbx_seq_one_letter_code
_entity_poly.pdbx_strand_id
1 'polypeptide(L)'
;MDKRDFAGIPQASATGKASDAGELEVDEHHREEYLFSGLQHNAKFQVNERLCVNLFEHFVDWTNVHCLNDSCQEPFPSRDWRAGRPRKGQRFVSSADDAQLIIHIPFNRKVKLMGISLGIHPDQVQHGPSVIHLYKDLPTFDFSDAVSVKPLHTLHLLPEDLCRSHDSTAQPPKPGNSGSKRGSSPFNSSTLGPIASARNLPPTAVPLPALLFGVTSSLWLFIEENQGGKDVTKISTMQVWGIPLQDMDVKHIRR
;
A
#
# COMPACT_ATOMS: atom_id res chain seq x y z
N MET A 1 -87.64 -5.15 -3.09
CA MET A 1 -87.56 -3.74 -3.49
C MET A 1 -86.58 -3.07 -2.56
N ASP A 2 -85.38 -2.76 -3.04
CA ASP A 2 -84.95 -1.40 -3.43
C ASP A 2 -84.70 -0.52 -2.19
N LYS A 3 -83.62 0.25 -2.03
CA LYS A 3 -82.35 0.51 -2.71
C LYS A 3 -81.80 1.74 -1.95
N ARG A 4 -80.47 1.83 -1.77
CA ARG A 4 -79.65 3.08 -1.91
C ARG A 4 -79.89 4.20 -0.87
N ASP A 5 -78.94 5.03 -0.44
CA ASP A 5 -77.55 5.34 -0.82
C ASP A 5 -76.91 6.24 0.28
N PHE A 6 -75.57 6.20 0.41
CA PHE A 6 -74.57 7.29 0.63
C PHE A 6 -74.74 8.28 1.83
N ALA A 7 -73.71 8.81 2.49
CA ALA A 7 -72.25 8.76 2.40
C ALA A 7 -71.63 9.48 3.63
N GLY A 8 -70.34 9.22 3.91
CA GLY A 8 -69.52 10.05 4.79
C GLY A 8 -68.16 9.44 5.10
N ILE A 9 -67.17 9.68 4.25
CA ILE A 9 -65.73 9.37 4.46
C ILE A 9 -65.14 10.42 5.44
N PRO A 10 -64.08 10.09 6.22
CA PRO A 10 -62.78 10.67 5.86
C PRO A 10 -61.55 9.74 6.04
N GLN A 11 -60.69 9.84 5.02
CA GLN A 11 -59.23 9.87 5.00
C GLN A 11 -58.38 8.79 5.71
N ALA A 12 -57.78 7.92 4.90
CA ALA A 12 -56.50 7.29 5.21
C ALA A 12 -55.35 8.18 4.70
N SER A 13 -54.53 8.66 5.63
CA SER A 13 -53.29 9.39 5.35
C SER A 13 -52.21 8.42 4.85
N ALA A 14 -51.79 8.58 3.60
CA ALA A 14 -50.59 7.96 3.07
C ALA A 14 -49.36 8.72 3.59
N THR A 15 -48.73 8.22 4.65
CA THR A 15 -47.37 8.61 5.03
C THR A 15 -46.40 7.66 4.33
N GLY A 16 -45.83 8.13 3.21
CA GLY A 16 -44.77 7.45 2.48
C GLY A 16 -43.48 7.39 3.30
N LYS A 17 -42.95 6.17 3.42
CA LYS A 17 -41.63 5.86 3.98
C LYS A 17 -40.53 6.58 3.20
N ALA A 18 -39.79 7.44 3.88
CA ALA A 18 -38.51 7.99 3.42
C ALA A 18 -37.32 7.53 4.29
N SER A 19 -37.52 6.60 5.23
CA SER A 19 -36.52 6.16 6.21
C SER A 19 -35.86 4.81 5.90
N ASP A 20 -36.38 4.03 4.95
CA ASP A 20 -35.97 2.64 4.69
C ASP A 20 -34.62 2.54 3.94
N ALA A 21 -34.35 3.47 3.02
CA ALA A 21 -33.13 3.45 2.21
C ALA A 21 -31.87 3.82 3.02
N GLY A 22 -31.98 4.75 3.96
CA GLY A 22 -30.86 5.19 4.79
C GLY A 22 -30.42 4.17 5.83
N GLU A 23 -31.34 3.35 6.37
CA GLU A 23 -30.99 2.28 7.30
C GLU A 23 -30.29 1.11 6.59
N LEU A 24 -30.74 0.75 5.38
CA LEU A 24 -30.12 -0.31 4.58
C LEU A 24 -28.69 0.02 4.12
N GLU A 25 -28.42 1.27 3.72
CA GLU A 25 -27.08 1.73 3.34
C GLU A 25 -26.11 1.73 4.53
N VAL A 26 -26.59 2.09 5.72
CA VAL A 26 -25.78 2.08 6.96
C VAL A 26 -25.46 0.65 7.38
N ASP A 27 -26.41 -0.28 7.31
CA ASP A 27 -26.18 -1.70 7.61
C ASP A 27 -25.19 -2.36 6.64
N GLU A 28 -25.25 -2.01 5.35
CA GLU A 28 -24.32 -2.52 4.34
C GLU A 28 -22.89 -1.98 4.55
N HIS A 29 -22.75 -0.69 4.89
CA HIS A 29 -21.45 -0.09 5.23
C HIS A 29 -20.80 -0.76 6.46
N HIS A 30 -21.56 -1.02 7.52
CA HIS A 30 -21.05 -1.74 8.69
C HIS A 30 -20.63 -3.16 8.32
N ARG A 31 -21.39 -3.85 7.45
CA ARG A 31 -21.05 -5.20 7.00
C ARG A 31 -19.77 -5.23 6.17
N GLU A 32 -19.57 -4.27 5.28
CA GLU A 32 -18.32 -4.11 4.52
C GLU A 32 -17.14 -3.81 5.45
N GLU A 33 -17.32 -2.97 6.46
CA GLU A 33 -16.29 -2.65 7.45
C GLU A 33 -15.86 -3.88 8.25
N TYR A 34 -16.83 -4.67 8.73
CA TYR A 34 -16.56 -5.93 9.42
C TYR A 34 -15.82 -6.93 8.51
N LEU A 35 -16.29 -7.13 7.28
CA LEU A 35 -15.64 -8.03 6.33
C LEU A 35 -14.22 -7.57 5.98
N PHE A 36 -14.06 -6.26 5.73
CA PHE A 36 -12.77 -5.68 5.40
C PHE A 36 -11.79 -5.83 6.56
N SER A 37 -12.20 -5.54 7.80
CA SER A 37 -11.35 -5.68 8.98
C SER A 37 -10.76 -7.09 9.15
N GLY A 38 -11.56 -8.13 8.83
CA GLY A 38 -11.16 -9.53 8.95
C GLY A 38 -10.43 -10.10 7.73
N LEU A 39 -10.62 -9.52 6.54
CA LEU A 39 -10.13 -10.09 5.27
C LEU A 39 -9.07 -9.27 4.57
N GLN A 40 -8.82 -8.01 4.96
CA GLN A 40 -7.85 -7.14 4.29
C GLN A 40 -6.42 -7.71 4.24
N HIS A 41 -6.05 -8.60 5.16
CA HIS A 41 -4.76 -9.30 5.17
C HIS A 41 -4.77 -10.62 4.39
N ASN A 42 -5.93 -11.08 3.90
CA ASN A 42 -6.02 -12.31 3.14
C ASN A 42 -5.58 -12.05 1.69
N ALA A 43 -4.50 -12.72 1.25
CA ALA A 43 -3.96 -12.54 -0.10
C ALA A 43 -4.99 -12.76 -1.24
N LYS A 44 -5.92 -13.71 -1.09
CA LYS A 44 -6.97 -13.94 -2.11
C LYS A 44 -7.96 -12.78 -2.17
N PHE A 45 -8.36 -12.26 -1.00
CA PHE A 45 -9.24 -11.10 -0.92
C PHE A 45 -8.57 -9.84 -1.50
N GLN A 46 -7.30 -9.60 -1.16
CA GLN A 46 -6.51 -8.48 -1.69
C GLN A 46 -6.44 -8.49 -3.22
N VAL A 47 -6.22 -9.67 -3.82
CA VAL A 47 -6.19 -9.86 -5.27
C VAL A 47 -7.57 -9.62 -5.90
N ASN A 48 -8.63 -10.18 -5.32
CA ASN A 48 -9.98 -10.08 -5.86
C ASN A 48 -10.51 -8.64 -5.82
N GLU A 49 -10.30 -7.94 -4.70
CA GLU A 49 -10.75 -6.56 -4.51
C GLU A 49 -9.79 -5.51 -5.09
N ARG A 50 -8.66 -5.96 -5.66
CA ARG A 50 -7.60 -5.12 -6.23
C ARG A 50 -7.10 -4.07 -5.23
N LEU A 51 -6.88 -4.50 -4.00
CA LEU A 51 -6.41 -3.61 -2.93
C LEU A 51 -4.98 -3.14 -3.22
N CYS A 52 -4.66 -1.91 -2.83
CA CYS A 52 -3.30 -1.41 -2.84
C CYS A 52 -2.64 -1.83 -1.52
N VAL A 53 -1.73 -2.79 -1.57
CA VAL A 53 -1.18 -3.46 -0.38
C VAL A 53 0.35 -3.41 -0.36
N ASN A 54 0.92 -3.63 0.81
CA ASN A 54 2.36 -3.84 0.95
C ASN A 54 2.74 -5.21 0.36
N LEU A 55 3.40 -5.20 -0.79
CA LEU A 55 3.74 -6.39 -1.56
C LEU A 55 4.72 -7.32 -0.82
N PHE A 56 5.48 -6.79 0.15
CA PHE A 56 6.45 -7.56 0.93
C PHE A 56 5.80 -8.68 1.74
N GLU A 57 4.52 -8.56 2.08
CA GLU A 57 3.81 -9.52 2.92
C GLU A 57 3.57 -10.87 2.23
N HIS A 58 3.02 -10.84 1.02
CA HIS A 58 2.53 -12.04 0.33
C HIS A 58 2.98 -12.18 -1.12
N PHE A 59 3.56 -11.14 -1.72
CA PHE A 59 3.74 -11.07 -3.17
C PHE A 59 5.18 -11.00 -3.64
N VAL A 60 6.16 -10.92 -2.73
CA VAL A 60 7.59 -10.97 -3.04
C VAL A 60 8.11 -12.41 -2.97
N ASP A 61 8.91 -12.80 -3.96
CA ASP A 61 9.69 -14.02 -3.93
C ASP A 61 11.02 -13.79 -3.21
N TRP A 62 10.96 -13.86 -1.89
CA TRP A 62 12.11 -13.68 -1.00
C TRP A 62 13.24 -14.67 -1.22
N THR A 63 13.03 -15.76 -1.97
CA THR A 63 14.10 -16.71 -2.30
C THR A 63 15.06 -16.15 -3.34
N ASN A 64 14.56 -15.31 -4.24
CA ASN A 64 15.30 -14.77 -5.37
C ASN A 64 15.59 -13.26 -5.23
N VAL A 65 15.17 -12.66 -4.11
CA VAL A 65 15.63 -11.33 -3.68
C VAL A 65 17.12 -11.38 -3.46
N HIS A 66 17.83 -10.41 -4.02
CA HIS A 66 19.24 -10.20 -3.76
C HIS A 66 19.57 -8.71 -3.77
N CYS A 67 20.67 -8.37 -3.13
CA CYS A 67 21.21 -7.03 -3.12
C CYS A 67 22.68 -7.10 -3.50
N LEU A 68 23.13 -6.16 -4.31
CA LEU A 68 24.54 -5.97 -4.64
C LEU A 68 25.09 -4.85 -3.77
N ASN A 69 26.34 -5.03 -3.34
CA ASN A 69 27.07 -4.12 -2.44
C ASN A 69 26.43 -3.95 -1.05
N ASP A 70 25.67 -4.93 -0.55
CA ASP A 70 25.21 -4.88 0.84
C ASP A 70 26.33 -5.28 1.82
N SER A 71 26.32 -4.64 2.98
CA SER A 71 27.28 -4.90 4.04
C SER A 71 27.11 -6.31 4.61
N CYS A 72 28.21 -7.03 4.84
CA CYS A 72 28.16 -8.34 5.49
C CYS A 72 27.68 -8.26 6.96
N GLN A 73 27.78 -7.08 7.60
CA GLN A 73 27.31 -6.84 8.96
C GLN A 73 25.82 -6.48 9.00
N GLU A 74 25.36 -5.76 7.99
CA GLU A 74 23.99 -5.22 7.90
C GLU A 74 23.39 -5.51 6.51
N PRO A 75 23.26 -6.80 6.15
CA PRO A 75 22.87 -7.21 4.80
C PRO A 75 21.40 -6.94 4.51
N PHE A 76 21.05 -6.89 3.23
CA PHE A 76 19.66 -6.87 2.79
C PHE A 76 19.16 -8.30 2.55
N PRO A 77 17.91 -8.64 2.94
CA PRO A 77 17.00 -7.85 3.77
C PRO A 77 17.41 -7.87 5.26
N SER A 78 17.12 -6.79 5.98
CA SER A 78 17.38 -6.68 7.43
C SER A 78 16.58 -7.66 8.28
N ARG A 79 15.46 -8.14 7.74
CA ARG A 79 14.64 -9.20 8.34
C ARG A 79 14.80 -10.47 7.52
N ASP A 80 15.15 -11.56 8.20
CA ASP A 80 15.04 -12.87 7.60
C ASP A 80 13.56 -13.25 7.50
N TRP A 81 12.98 -13.08 6.30
CA TRP A 81 11.58 -13.37 6.03
C TRP A 81 11.26 -14.86 6.17
N ARG A 82 12.27 -15.74 6.10
CA ARG A 82 12.09 -17.19 6.33
C ARG A 82 12.08 -17.53 7.82
N ALA A 83 12.78 -16.76 8.65
CA ALA A 83 12.88 -16.99 10.09
C ALA A 83 11.87 -16.17 10.94
N GLY A 84 11.12 -15.24 10.34
CA GLY A 84 10.10 -14.45 11.02
C GLY A 84 10.63 -13.58 12.17
N ARG A 85 11.95 -13.33 12.20
CA ARG A 85 12.67 -12.59 13.24
C ARG A 85 13.68 -11.65 12.55
N PRO A 86 13.89 -10.42 13.06
CA PRO A 86 15.02 -9.59 12.64
C PRO A 86 16.34 -10.33 12.86
N ARG A 87 17.30 -10.19 11.95
CA ARG A 87 18.66 -10.73 12.17
C ARG A 87 19.28 -9.95 13.34
N LYS A 88 19.50 -10.59 14.50
CA LYS A 88 20.22 -10.06 15.69
C LYS A 88 20.10 -8.54 15.91
N GLY A 89 18.88 -8.00 16.07
CA GLY A 89 18.69 -6.58 16.39
C GLY A 89 19.13 -5.60 15.30
N GLN A 90 19.34 -6.06 14.06
CA GLN A 90 19.64 -5.22 12.90
C GLN A 90 18.51 -4.21 12.69
N ARG A 91 18.86 -2.93 12.73
CA ARG A 91 17.91 -1.81 12.60
C ARG A 91 17.90 -1.19 11.21
N PHE A 92 18.93 -1.47 10.42
CA PHE A 92 19.08 -0.94 9.06
C PHE A 92 19.89 -1.91 8.20
N VAL A 93 19.74 -1.72 6.89
CA VAL A 93 20.61 -2.26 5.85
C VAL A 93 21.63 -1.18 5.51
N SER A 94 22.86 -1.54 5.24
CA SER A 94 23.88 -0.61 4.75
C SER A 94 24.62 -1.16 3.54
N SER A 95 25.21 -0.24 2.76
CA SER A 95 26.17 -0.61 1.73
C SER A 95 27.54 -0.96 2.30
N ALA A 96 28.32 -1.74 1.56
CA ALA A 96 29.62 -2.24 2.00
C ALA A 96 30.75 -1.24 1.72
N ASP A 97 30.97 -0.90 0.45
CA ASP A 97 32.18 -0.19 0.02
C ASP A 97 31.94 1.29 -0.34
N ASP A 98 30.80 1.61 -0.94
CA ASP A 98 30.44 2.95 -1.39
C ASP A 98 28.94 3.24 -1.17
N ALA A 99 28.44 4.40 -1.60
CA ALA A 99 27.06 4.80 -1.39
C ALA A 99 26.06 4.00 -2.24
N GLN A 100 26.52 3.23 -3.22
CA GLN A 100 25.67 2.65 -4.24
C GLN A 100 25.11 1.30 -3.79
N LEU A 101 23.84 1.04 -4.10
CA LEU A 101 23.20 -0.24 -3.84
C LEU A 101 22.31 -0.63 -5.01
N ILE A 102 22.32 -1.91 -5.38
CA ILE A 102 21.32 -2.46 -6.30
C ILE A 102 20.49 -3.49 -5.55
N ILE A 103 19.17 -3.29 -5.51
CA ILE A 103 18.22 -4.21 -4.87
C ILE A 103 17.31 -4.81 -5.94
N HIS A 104 17.29 -6.13 -6.04
CA HIS A 104 16.36 -6.87 -6.90
C HIS A 104 15.21 -7.48 -6.10
N ILE A 105 13.99 -7.18 -6.52
CA ILE A 105 12.76 -7.66 -5.90
C ILE A 105 11.91 -8.38 -6.94
N PRO A 106 12.03 -9.70 -7.05
CA PRO A 106 11.11 -10.51 -7.84
C PRO A 106 9.78 -10.71 -7.10
N PHE A 107 8.69 -10.74 -7.86
CA PHE A 107 7.35 -11.00 -7.35
C PHE A 107 6.90 -12.41 -7.74
N ASN A 108 6.15 -13.07 -6.86
CA ASN A 108 5.62 -14.42 -7.09
C ASN A 108 4.41 -14.46 -8.04
N ARG A 109 3.93 -13.28 -8.45
CA ARG A 109 2.88 -13.04 -9.45
C ARG A 109 3.09 -11.68 -10.08
N LYS A 110 2.39 -11.40 -11.18
CA LYS A 110 2.39 -10.06 -11.75
C LYS A 110 1.71 -9.08 -10.79
N VAL A 111 2.31 -7.91 -10.65
CA VAL A 111 1.79 -6.80 -9.83
C VAL A 111 1.76 -5.51 -10.63
N LYS A 112 0.87 -4.60 -10.23
CA LYS A 112 0.92 -3.19 -10.64
C LYS A 112 1.55 -2.39 -9.51
N LEU A 113 2.71 -1.79 -9.74
CA LEU A 113 3.37 -1.00 -8.70
C LEU A 113 2.71 0.38 -8.61
N MET A 114 2.44 0.80 -7.37
CA MET A 114 1.78 2.07 -7.09
C MET A 114 2.65 3.04 -6.33
N GLY A 115 3.54 2.56 -5.47
CA GLY A 115 4.40 3.42 -4.67
C GLY A 115 5.50 2.66 -3.95
N ILE A 116 6.48 3.39 -3.43
CA ILE A 116 7.55 2.85 -2.60
C ILE A 116 7.66 3.71 -1.35
N SER A 117 7.85 3.08 -0.20
CA SER A 117 8.19 3.76 1.05
C SER A 117 9.59 3.33 1.46
N LEU A 118 10.42 4.31 1.78
CA LEU A 118 11.74 4.11 2.35
C LEU A 118 11.84 4.95 3.61
N GLY A 119 12.47 4.42 4.65
CA GLY A 119 12.63 5.11 5.90
C GLY A 119 14.03 4.96 6.46
N ILE A 120 14.47 5.98 7.18
CA ILE A 120 15.71 5.99 7.93
C ILE A 120 15.49 6.60 9.31
N HIS A 121 16.28 6.15 10.29
CA HIS A 121 16.31 6.79 11.58
C HIS A 121 16.68 8.29 11.45
N PRO A 122 15.98 9.22 12.11
CA PRO A 122 16.24 10.66 11.99
C PRO A 122 17.69 11.06 12.21
N ASP A 123 18.36 10.46 13.21
CA ASP A 123 19.76 10.73 13.51
C ASP A 123 20.74 10.34 12.38
N GLN A 124 20.29 9.48 11.46
CA GLN A 124 21.10 8.96 10.35
C GLN A 124 20.63 9.49 9.00
N VAL A 125 19.75 10.49 8.93
CA VAL A 125 19.14 10.98 7.69
C VAL A 125 20.14 11.29 6.58
N GLN A 126 21.35 11.75 6.93
CA GLN A 126 22.43 12.01 5.98
C GLN A 126 22.90 10.77 5.21
N HIS A 127 22.73 9.57 5.76
CA HIS A 127 23.03 8.30 5.10
C HIS A 127 21.85 7.76 4.29
N GLY A 128 20.68 8.38 4.35
CA GLY A 128 19.50 7.89 3.64
C GLY A 128 19.61 8.10 2.13
N PRO A 129 18.93 7.31 1.30
CA PRO A 129 19.01 7.44 -0.15
C PRO A 129 18.41 8.77 -0.62
N SER A 130 19.05 9.42 -1.60
CA SER A 130 18.55 10.65 -2.24
C SER A 130 18.11 10.41 -3.68
N VAL A 131 18.87 9.62 -4.44
CA VAL A 131 18.59 9.33 -5.85
C VAL A 131 18.40 7.83 -6.03
N ILE A 132 17.24 7.44 -6.55
CA ILE A 132 16.90 6.03 -6.80
C ILE A 132 16.36 5.87 -8.21
N HIS A 133 17.04 5.05 -9.00
CA HIS A 133 16.66 4.66 -10.34
C HIS A 133 15.88 3.35 -10.32
N LEU A 134 14.75 3.32 -11.03
CA LEU A 134 13.85 2.18 -11.06
C LEU A 134 13.83 1.53 -12.44
N TYR A 135 13.99 0.21 -12.45
CA TYR A 135 13.87 -0.63 -13.63
C TYR A 135 12.94 -1.80 -13.31
N LYS A 136 12.40 -2.44 -14.34
CA LYS A 136 11.50 -3.58 -14.14
C LYS A 136 11.73 -4.64 -15.19
N ASP A 137 11.52 -5.90 -14.79
CA ASP A 137 11.52 -7.06 -15.69
C ASP A 137 12.82 -7.25 -16.50
N LEU A 138 13.96 -6.74 -16.00
CA LEU A 138 15.28 -7.03 -16.56
C LEU A 138 15.74 -8.42 -16.08
N PRO A 139 16.34 -9.24 -16.96
CA PRO A 139 16.79 -10.60 -16.60
C PRO A 139 17.98 -10.57 -15.64
N THR A 140 18.91 -9.64 -15.86
CA THR A 140 20.07 -9.34 -15.04
C THR A 140 20.24 -7.82 -15.02
N PHE A 141 20.83 -7.30 -13.96
CA PHE A 141 21.13 -5.89 -13.86
C PHE A 141 22.26 -5.69 -12.83
N ASP A 142 23.31 -5.00 -13.24
CA ASP A 142 24.47 -4.68 -12.41
C ASP A 142 24.86 -3.20 -12.50
N PHE A 143 25.99 -2.83 -11.88
CA PHE A 143 26.48 -1.45 -11.89
C PHE A 143 26.96 -0.97 -13.27
N SER A 144 27.35 -1.86 -14.17
CA SER A 144 27.70 -1.49 -15.55
C SER A 144 26.44 -1.18 -16.36
N ASP A 145 25.39 -1.96 -16.15
CA ASP A 145 24.08 -1.71 -16.73
C ASP A 145 23.47 -0.42 -16.19
N ALA A 146 23.64 -0.12 -14.91
CA ALA A 146 23.10 1.09 -14.28
C ALA A 146 23.59 2.41 -14.92
N VAL A 147 24.80 2.41 -15.48
CA VAL A 147 25.37 3.58 -16.18
C VAL A 147 24.88 3.69 -17.63
N SER A 148 24.53 2.57 -18.26
CA SER A 148 24.25 2.51 -19.69
C SER A 148 22.76 2.44 -20.02
N VAL A 149 21.96 1.78 -19.19
CA VAL A 149 20.52 1.57 -19.38
C VAL A 149 19.77 2.75 -18.79
N LYS A 150 18.87 3.34 -19.58
CA LYS A 150 18.01 4.42 -19.10
C LYS A 150 16.99 3.90 -18.09
N PRO A 151 16.86 4.51 -16.90
CA PRO A 151 15.83 4.15 -15.94
C PRO A 151 14.42 4.44 -16.46
N LEU A 152 13.46 3.61 -16.05
CA LEU A 152 12.05 3.86 -16.34
C LEU A 152 11.58 5.10 -15.57
N HIS A 153 12.01 5.22 -14.32
CA HIS A 153 11.70 6.36 -13.47
C HIS A 153 12.84 6.59 -12.47
N THR A 154 13.09 7.84 -12.13
CA THR A 154 14.06 8.24 -11.10
C THR A 154 13.31 8.96 -10.01
N LEU A 155 13.50 8.51 -8.77
CA LEU A 155 13.01 9.17 -7.58
C LEU A 155 14.12 10.06 -7.00
N HIS A 156 13.77 11.31 -6.74
CA HIS A 156 14.57 12.23 -5.94
C HIS A 156 13.87 12.39 -4.60
N LEU A 157 14.43 11.77 -3.57
CA LEU A 157 13.88 11.76 -2.23
C LEU A 157 14.42 12.93 -1.43
N LEU A 158 13.57 13.55 -0.64
CA LEU A 158 13.97 14.55 0.35
C LEU A 158 14.15 13.89 1.72
N PRO A 159 14.88 14.51 2.66
CA PRO A 159 14.97 14.05 4.05
C PRO A 159 13.59 13.82 4.70
N GLU A 160 12.62 14.66 4.34
CA GLU A 160 11.23 14.59 4.80
C GLU A 160 10.50 13.34 4.31
N ASP A 161 10.88 12.76 3.18
CA ASP A 161 10.30 11.52 2.68
C ASP A 161 10.80 10.29 3.46
N LEU A 162 11.99 10.39 4.04
CA LEU A 162 12.67 9.29 4.74
C LEU A 162 12.42 9.27 6.26
N CYS A 163 12.16 10.43 6.86
CA CYS A 163 12.06 10.57 8.31
C CYS A 163 10.64 10.81 8.82
N ARG A 164 9.60 10.51 8.02
CA ARG A 164 8.21 10.72 8.43
C ARG A 164 7.95 10.01 9.75
N SER A 165 7.76 10.82 10.81
CA SER A 165 7.32 10.33 12.10
C SER A 165 6.04 9.54 11.87
N HIS A 166 5.91 8.42 12.57
CA HIS A 166 4.65 7.74 12.71
C HIS A 166 3.73 8.67 13.53
N ASP A 167 3.16 9.70 12.89
CA ASP A 167 2.17 10.58 13.50
C ASP A 167 0.95 9.71 13.80
N SER A 168 0.98 9.18 15.01
CA SER A 168 0.01 8.25 15.56
C SER A 168 -1.26 8.99 16.02
N THR A 169 -1.53 10.17 15.46
CA THR A 169 -2.69 11.00 15.80
C THR A 169 -3.93 10.67 14.97
N ALA A 170 -3.84 9.76 14.00
CA ALA A 170 -5.01 9.08 13.45
C ALA A 170 -5.35 7.82 14.26
N GLN A 171 -5.55 7.95 15.57
CA GLN A 171 -6.34 6.95 16.29
C GLN A 171 -7.80 7.11 15.84
N PRO A 172 -8.50 6.06 15.37
CA PRO A 172 -9.95 6.09 15.36
C PRO A 172 -10.41 6.37 16.80
N PRO A 173 -11.40 7.24 17.02
CA PRO A 173 -11.84 7.60 18.35
C PRO A 173 -12.19 6.32 19.11
N LYS A 174 -11.49 6.06 20.22
CA LYS A 174 -11.89 5.02 21.17
C LYS A 174 -13.35 5.26 21.54
N PRO A 175 -14.21 4.21 21.60
CA PRO A 175 -15.58 4.37 22.07
C PRO A 175 -15.56 4.70 23.56
N GLY A 176 -15.49 6.00 23.86
CA GLY A 176 -15.68 6.57 25.18
C GLY A 176 -17.17 6.63 25.49
N ASN A 177 -17.59 5.76 26.41
CA ASN A 177 -18.94 5.73 26.92
C ASN A 177 -19.20 6.99 27.78
N SER A 178 -20.03 7.94 27.32
CA SER A 178 -20.93 8.74 28.17
C SER A 178 -21.80 9.73 27.37
N GLY A 179 -23.12 9.66 27.60
CA GLY A 179 -23.97 10.82 27.87
C GLY A 179 -24.26 11.83 26.75
N SER A 180 -25.45 11.70 26.15
CA SER A 180 -26.35 12.78 25.70
C SER A 180 -25.78 14.19 25.47
N LYS A 181 -25.79 14.65 24.21
CA LYS A 181 -26.55 15.86 23.79
C LYS A 181 -26.59 16.02 22.27
N ARG A 182 -27.78 16.43 21.80
CA ARG A 182 -28.15 16.71 20.41
C ARG A 182 -27.37 17.91 19.87
N GLY A 183 -26.97 17.81 18.60
CA GLY A 183 -26.46 18.93 17.80
C GLY A 183 -26.24 18.47 16.36
N SER A 184 -27.27 18.60 15.53
CA SER A 184 -27.23 18.28 14.09
C SER A 184 -26.48 19.38 13.33
N SER A 185 -25.38 19.03 12.67
CA SER A 185 -24.85 19.78 11.52
C SER A 185 -24.82 18.87 10.30
N PRO A 186 -25.42 19.24 9.16
CA PRO A 186 -25.27 18.50 7.92
C PRO A 186 -24.02 19.03 7.22
N PHE A 187 -22.92 18.28 7.29
CA PHE A 187 -21.76 18.51 6.45
C PHE A 187 -21.44 17.21 5.70
N ASN A 188 -21.70 17.25 4.39
CA ASN A 188 -21.30 16.24 3.44
C ASN A 188 -19.77 16.19 3.39
N SER A 189 -19.18 15.15 3.98
CA SER A 189 -17.93 14.58 3.50
C SER A 189 -18.21 13.11 3.25
N SER A 190 -18.36 12.73 1.99
CA SER A 190 -18.43 11.33 1.57
C SER A 190 -17.07 10.67 1.88
N THR A 191 -16.92 10.19 3.11
CA THR A 191 -15.80 9.33 3.49
C THR A 191 -15.93 8.07 2.65
N LEU A 192 -14.95 7.83 1.76
CA LEU A 192 -14.89 6.62 0.96
C LEU A 192 -14.97 5.39 1.87
N GLY A 193 -15.82 4.42 1.53
CA GLY A 193 -15.91 3.14 2.24
C GLY A 193 -14.54 2.45 2.33
N PRO A 194 -14.37 1.48 3.25
CA PRO A 194 -13.07 0.91 3.61
C PRO A 194 -12.31 0.29 2.43
N ILE A 195 -13.01 -0.42 1.53
CA ILE A 195 -12.43 -1.02 0.32
C ILE A 195 -11.93 0.07 -0.65
N ALA A 196 -12.72 1.12 -0.87
CA ALA A 196 -12.35 2.21 -1.75
C ALA A 196 -11.16 3.00 -1.19
N SER A 197 -11.13 3.22 0.13
CA SER A 197 -10.01 3.81 0.84
C SER A 197 -8.74 2.97 0.74
N ALA A 198 -8.84 1.64 0.86
CA ALA A 198 -7.71 0.71 0.76
C ALA A 198 -7.13 0.51 -0.65
N ARG A 199 -7.78 1.09 -1.67
CA ARG A 199 -7.21 1.20 -3.02
C ARG A 199 -6.26 2.38 -3.16
N ASN A 200 -6.28 3.30 -2.20
CA ASN A 200 -5.36 4.44 -2.19
C ASN A 200 -4.00 4.02 -1.63
N LEU A 201 -2.96 4.68 -2.15
CA LEU A 201 -1.61 4.55 -1.65
C LEU A 201 -1.52 5.21 -0.25
N PRO A 202 -0.81 4.61 0.73
CA PRO A 202 -0.62 5.28 2.01
C PRO A 202 0.15 6.59 1.83
N PRO A 203 -0.09 7.59 2.69
CA PRO A 203 0.54 8.90 2.57
C PRO A 203 2.06 8.85 2.75
N THR A 204 2.59 7.79 3.37
CA THR A 204 4.03 7.56 3.58
C THR A 204 4.75 7.00 2.36
N ALA A 205 4.04 6.64 1.29
CA ALA A 205 4.65 6.12 0.08
C ALA A 205 4.80 7.21 -0.97
N VAL A 206 5.95 7.21 -1.63
CA VAL A 206 6.22 8.02 -2.82
C VAL A 206 5.51 7.36 -4.00
N PRO A 207 4.57 8.05 -4.67
CA PRO A 207 3.82 7.48 -5.78
C PRO A 207 4.72 7.16 -6.97
N LEU A 208 4.44 6.04 -7.64
CA LEU A 208 5.07 5.68 -8.91
C LEU A 208 4.12 5.89 -10.10
N PRO A 209 4.64 6.24 -11.28
CA PRO A 209 3.83 6.32 -12.50
C PRO A 209 3.27 4.95 -12.88
N ALA A 210 2.01 4.72 -12.56
CA ALA A 210 1.36 3.42 -12.72
C ALA A 210 1.29 2.93 -14.18
N LEU A 211 1.45 3.83 -15.15
CA LEU A 211 1.56 3.50 -16.58
C LEU A 211 2.90 2.82 -16.92
N LEU A 212 3.98 3.20 -16.24
CA LEU A 212 5.31 2.61 -16.43
C LEU A 212 5.43 1.26 -15.71
N PHE A 213 4.75 1.13 -14.58
CA PHE A 213 4.82 -0.06 -13.72
C PHE A 213 3.50 -0.86 -13.66
N GLY A 214 2.79 -0.91 -14.78
CA GLY A 214 1.46 -1.52 -14.89
C GLY A 214 1.41 -3.03 -14.64
N VAL A 215 2.20 -3.80 -15.39
CA VAL A 215 2.35 -5.25 -15.23
C VAL A 215 3.82 -5.53 -15.00
N THR A 216 4.16 -5.97 -13.80
CA THR A 216 5.55 -6.10 -13.33
C THR A 216 5.75 -7.45 -12.67
N SER A 217 6.81 -8.17 -13.07
CA SER A 217 7.29 -9.43 -12.46
C SER A 217 8.47 -9.21 -11.53
N SER A 218 9.32 -8.24 -11.81
CA SER A 218 10.43 -7.89 -10.92
C SER A 218 10.70 -6.39 -10.96
N LEU A 219 11.20 -5.87 -9.84
CA LEU A 219 11.61 -4.49 -9.66
C LEU A 219 13.10 -4.47 -9.33
N TRP A 220 13.84 -3.62 -10.01
CA TRP A 220 15.22 -3.29 -9.69
C TRP A 220 15.28 -1.85 -9.19
N LEU A 221 15.98 -1.64 -8.08
CA LEU A 221 16.26 -0.32 -7.54
C LEU A 221 17.77 -0.14 -7.55
N PHE A 222 18.25 0.89 -8.22
CA PHE A 222 19.61 1.36 -8.10
C PHE A 222 19.62 2.64 -7.29
N ILE A 223 20.15 2.57 -6.09
CA ILE A 223 20.38 3.70 -5.22
C ILE A 223 21.76 4.23 -5.57
N GLU A 224 21.81 5.42 -6.16
CA GLU A 224 23.04 6.01 -6.68
C GLU A 224 23.72 6.90 -5.62
N GLU A 225 22.90 7.71 -4.93
CA GLU A 225 23.36 8.74 -4.01
C GLU A 225 22.59 8.70 -2.69
N ASN A 226 23.17 9.33 -1.65
CA ASN A 226 22.53 9.57 -0.37
C ASN A 226 22.46 11.07 -0.04
N GLN A 227 21.60 11.40 0.94
CA GLN A 227 21.24 12.78 1.30
C GLN A 227 22.43 13.67 1.68
N GLY A 228 23.48 13.08 2.26
CA GLY A 228 24.60 13.80 2.84
C GLY A 228 25.95 13.59 2.13
N GLY A 229 25.96 12.95 0.96
CA GLY A 229 27.21 12.58 0.27
C GLY A 229 28.13 11.71 1.12
N LYS A 230 27.57 10.81 1.92
CA LYS A 230 28.30 9.87 2.78
C LYS A 230 28.86 8.72 1.97
N ASP A 231 29.91 8.11 2.48
CA ASP A 231 30.54 6.94 1.86
C ASP A 231 29.63 5.71 1.86
N VAL A 232 28.64 5.65 2.75
CA VAL A 232 27.75 4.49 2.92
C VAL A 232 26.31 4.96 3.00
N THR A 233 25.44 4.26 2.27
CA THR A 233 24.00 4.45 2.30
C THR A 233 23.35 3.50 3.29
N LYS A 234 22.36 3.97 4.04
CA LYS A 234 21.63 3.19 5.05
C LYS A 234 20.12 3.27 4.81
N ILE A 235 19.43 2.16 5.05
CA ILE A 235 17.97 2.06 4.92
C ILE A 235 17.43 1.32 6.14
N SER A 236 16.60 1.96 6.95
CA SER A 236 15.98 1.33 8.12
C SER A 236 14.73 0.53 7.77
N THR A 237 13.87 1.09 6.92
CA THR A 237 12.64 0.45 6.47
C THR A 237 12.47 0.61 4.96
N MET A 238 11.89 -0.41 4.35
CA MET A 238 11.52 -0.41 2.94
C MET A 238 10.21 -1.16 2.78
N GLN A 239 9.31 -0.62 1.96
CA GLN A 239 8.08 -1.26 1.55
C GLN A 239 7.80 -0.91 0.08
N VAL A 240 7.24 -1.88 -0.65
CA VAL A 240 6.77 -1.66 -2.01
C VAL A 240 5.26 -1.85 -2.00
N TRP A 241 4.54 -0.86 -2.50
CA TRP A 241 3.08 -0.83 -2.51
C TRP A 241 2.57 -1.04 -3.92
N GLY A 242 1.55 -1.88 -4.05
CA GLY A 242 0.97 -2.17 -5.35
C GLY A 242 -0.28 -3.01 -5.29
N ILE A 243 -0.82 -3.27 -6.47
CA ILE A 243 -2.01 -4.09 -6.66
C ILE A 243 -1.57 -5.44 -7.24
N PRO A 244 -1.73 -6.55 -6.49
CA PRO A 244 -1.43 -7.86 -7.02
C PRO A 244 -2.46 -8.23 -8.09
N LEU A 245 -2.00 -8.71 -9.25
CA LEU A 245 -2.87 -9.05 -10.35
C LEU A 245 -3.38 -10.49 -10.19
N GLN A 246 -4.57 -10.76 -10.73
CA GLN A 246 -5.08 -12.11 -10.87
C GLN A 246 -4.23 -12.87 -11.87
N ASP A 247 -3.94 -14.14 -11.57
CA ASP A 247 -3.27 -15.02 -12.49
C ASP A 247 -4.15 -15.19 -13.74
N MET A 248 -3.60 -14.92 -14.93
CA MET A 248 -4.31 -15.17 -16.17
C MET A 248 -4.41 -16.69 -16.37
N ASP A 249 -5.60 -17.24 -16.20
CA ASP A 249 -5.86 -18.65 -16.42
C ASP A 249 -5.78 -18.96 -17.92
N VAL A 250 -4.59 -19.27 -18.42
CA VAL A 250 -4.34 -19.60 -19.85
C VAL A 250 -4.87 -20.99 -20.25
N LYS A 251 -5.78 -21.58 -19.46
CA LYS A 251 -6.31 -22.93 -19.69
C LYS A 251 -7.24 -23.09 -20.89
N HIS A 252 -7.46 -22.06 -21.71
CA HIS A 252 -8.33 -22.15 -22.89
C HIS A 252 -7.76 -21.53 -24.17
N ILE A 253 -6.43 -21.45 -24.32
CA ILE A 253 -5.84 -21.21 -25.65
C ILE A 253 -5.72 -22.55 -26.37
N ARG A 254 -6.84 -23.02 -26.95
CA ARG A 254 -6.79 -24.07 -27.97
C ARG A 254 -6.32 -23.41 -29.27
N ARG A 255 -5.16 -23.85 -29.77
CA ARG A 255 -4.79 -23.69 -31.18
C ARG A 255 -5.59 -24.65 -32.04
#